data_AF-A0A6A7KS53-F1
#
_entry.id   AF-A0A6A7KS53-F1
#
_cell.length_a   1.000
_cell.length_b   1.000
_cell.length_c   1.000
_cell.angle_alpha   90.00
_cell.angle_beta   90.00
_cell.angle_gamma   90.00
#
_symmetry.space_group_name_H-M   'P 1'
#
loop_
_entity.id
_entity.type
_entity.pdbx_description
1 polymer ?
#
loop_
_entity_poly.entity_id
_entity_poly.type
_entity_poly.pdbx_seq_one_letter_code
_entity_poly.pdbx_strand_id
1 'polypeptide(L)'
;MIKIKFLGLILAGILLVAGSAQAAVLSVTGGDNTQTIDASFSLGAQTGLGLGAPLIAFNTANADSGGLTLTGPGKLTFEFLGSEASFTNTLQVAGGEIFSNAGTLAGATSSIALPAGLVDFLLTTTGNGGANAANGGPITSPLAFAFAAISDTSLILLFDDGGFGDKDLDDFAVRVSVSQVPLPAAVWLMLSALLGLVSFSRIRRNEAGTA
;
A
#
# COMPACT_ATOMS: atom_id res chain seq x y z
N MET A 1 -49.12 34.27 -42.06
CA MET A 1 -48.89 32.89 -41.56
C MET A 1 -47.40 32.64 -41.48
N ILE A 2 -46.84 32.70 -40.26
CA ILE A 2 -45.39 32.56 -40.00
C ILE A 2 -45.14 31.14 -39.47
N LYS A 3 -44.31 30.36 -40.17
CA LYS A 3 -43.94 29.00 -39.76
C LYS A 3 -42.63 29.09 -38.96
N ILE A 4 -42.75 29.10 -37.63
CA ILE A 4 -41.61 29.00 -36.71
C ILE A 4 -41.13 27.55 -36.73
N LYS A 5 -39.96 27.32 -37.35
CA LYS A 5 -39.30 26.01 -37.34
C LYS A 5 -38.61 25.84 -35.99
N PHE A 6 -39.12 24.91 -35.18
CA PHE A 6 -38.45 24.38 -33.99
C PHE A 6 -37.08 23.82 -34.41
N LEU A 7 -36.01 24.54 -34.07
CA LEU A 7 -34.65 24.05 -34.19
C LEU A 7 -34.42 23.09 -33.02
N GLY A 8 -34.51 21.79 -33.31
CA GLY A 8 -34.30 20.71 -32.36
C GLY A 8 -32.87 20.73 -31.84
N LEU A 9 -32.69 21.27 -30.64
CA LEU A 9 -31.47 21.12 -29.85
C LEU A 9 -31.43 19.69 -29.31
N ILE A 10 -30.89 18.75 -30.09
CA ILE A 10 -30.57 17.40 -29.61
C ILE A 10 -29.36 17.54 -28.68
N LEU A 11 -29.64 17.70 -27.39
CA LEU A 11 -28.67 17.55 -26.32
C LEU A 11 -28.27 16.07 -26.29
N ALA A 12 -27.23 15.71 -27.04
CA ALA A 12 -26.61 14.40 -26.95
C ALA A 12 -25.98 14.27 -25.56
N GLY A 13 -26.74 13.73 -24.61
CA GLY A 13 -26.28 13.34 -23.30
C GLY A 13 -25.25 12.23 -23.43
N ILE A 14 -23.98 12.62 -23.55
CA ILE A 14 -22.86 11.71 -23.33
C ILE A 14 -22.91 11.38 -21.83
N LEU A 15 -23.52 10.24 -21.47
CA LEU A 15 -23.23 9.57 -20.21
C LEU A 15 -21.75 9.19 -20.24
N LEU A 16 -20.89 10.11 -19.81
CA LEU A 16 -19.55 9.78 -19.38
C LEU A 16 -19.71 8.89 -18.16
N VAL A 17 -19.59 7.58 -18.36
CA VAL A 17 -19.40 6.64 -17.26
C VAL A 17 -18.08 7.02 -16.62
N ALA A 18 -18.15 7.80 -15.55
CA ALA A 18 -17.01 8.03 -14.69
C ALA A 18 -16.62 6.65 -14.13
N GLY A 19 -15.54 6.08 -14.65
CA GLY A 19 -14.96 4.88 -14.06
C GLY A 19 -14.64 5.21 -12.60
N SER A 20 -15.24 4.47 -11.68
CA SER A 20 -14.93 4.62 -10.26
C SER A 20 -13.45 4.32 -10.09
N ALA A 21 -12.69 5.29 -9.59
CA ALA A 21 -11.35 5.02 -9.11
C ALA A 21 -11.49 4.02 -7.95
N GLN A 22 -11.07 2.78 -8.16
CA GLN A 22 -11.03 1.79 -7.08
C GLN A 22 -9.94 2.20 -6.09
N ALA A 23 -10.29 2.17 -4.81
CA ALA A 23 -9.33 2.37 -3.74
C ALA A 23 -8.27 1.28 -3.79
N ALA A 24 -7.00 1.66 -3.81
CA ALA A 24 -5.94 0.73 -3.45
C ALA A 24 -6.18 0.25 -2.01
N VAL A 25 -6.25 -1.06 -1.83
CA VAL A 25 -6.37 -1.71 -0.53
C VAL A 25 -5.15 -2.58 -0.29
N LEU A 26 -4.80 -2.77 0.99
CA LEU A 26 -3.77 -3.69 1.44
C LEU A 26 -4.37 -5.08 1.57
N SER A 27 -3.62 -6.10 1.14
CA SER A 27 -3.99 -7.49 1.33
C SER A 27 -2.76 -8.32 1.66
N VAL A 28 -2.90 -9.24 2.61
CA VAL A 28 -1.86 -10.20 2.96
C VAL A 28 -2.29 -11.57 2.43
N THR A 29 -1.37 -12.25 1.76
CA THR A 29 -1.58 -13.59 1.20
C THR A 29 -0.52 -14.55 1.73
N GLY A 30 -0.84 -15.83 1.89
CA GLY A 30 0.10 -16.82 2.46
C GLY A 30 0.26 -16.70 3.98
N GLY A 31 1.41 -17.15 4.49
CA GLY A 31 1.74 -17.09 5.91
C GLY A 31 1.00 -18.10 6.79
N ASP A 32 1.27 -18.04 8.10
CA ASP A 32 0.56 -18.77 9.15
C ASP A 32 -0.41 -17.82 9.86
N ASN A 33 -1.70 -18.09 9.73
CA ASN A 33 -2.79 -17.29 10.30
C ASN A 33 -3.31 -17.84 11.64
N THR A 34 -2.59 -18.78 12.25
CA THR A 34 -2.94 -19.35 13.57
C THR A 34 -2.28 -18.62 14.73
N GLN A 35 -1.35 -17.71 14.44
CA GLN A 35 -0.62 -16.94 15.44
C GLN A 35 -1.46 -15.80 16.00
N THR A 36 -1.20 -15.44 17.26
CA THR A 36 -1.81 -14.30 17.94
C THR A 36 -0.80 -13.59 18.82
N ILE A 37 -1.02 -12.30 19.09
CA ILE A 37 -0.25 -11.57 20.11
C ILE A 37 -0.37 -12.29 21.45
N ASP A 38 0.77 -12.57 22.08
CA ASP A 38 0.85 -13.21 23.38
C ASP A 38 1.24 -12.23 24.49
N ALA A 39 1.50 -12.75 25.69
CA ALA A 39 1.77 -11.95 26.88
C ALA A 39 3.21 -11.40 26.96
N SER A 40 4.12 -11.88 26.12
CA SER A 40 5.50 -11.36 26.04
C SER A 40 5.56 -10.04 25.31
N PHE A 41 4.72 -9.87 24.28
CA PHE A 41 4.65 -8.66 23.45
C PHE A 41 4.49 -7.36 24.27
N SER A 42 5.49 -6.47 24.19
CA SER A 42 5.56 -5.25 25.00
C SER A 42 5.12 -3.98 24.28
N LEU A 43 5.05 -3.99 22.95
CA LEU A 43 4.69 -2.83 22.13
C LEU A 43 3.16 -2.59 22.02
N GLY A 44 2.37 -3.13 22.93
CA GLY A 44 0.91 -3.03 22.92
C GLY A 44 0.39 -1.58 22.93
N ALA A 45 1.03 -0.68 23.68
CA ALA A 45 0.61 0.72 23.76
C ALA A 45 0.89 1.51 22.46
N GLN A 46 1.99 1.20 21.78
CA GLN A 46 2.47 1.86 20.57
C GLN A 46 1.70 1.37 19.34
N THR A 47 1.41 0.06 19.31
CA THR A 47 0.69 -0.58 18.20
C THR A 47 -0.82 -0.50 18.35
N GLY A 48 -1.34 -0.44 19.59
CA GLY A 48 -2.75 -0.60 19.88
C GLY A 48 -3.23 -2.04 19.78
N LEU A 49 -2.31 -3.01 19.66
CA LEU A 49 -2.63 -4.44 19.65
C LEU A 49 -2.78 -4.95 21.09
N GLY A 50 -3.79 -5.79 21.30
CA GLY A 50 -4.02 -6.47 22.57
C GLY A 50 -3.76 -7.98 22.48
N LEU A 51 -3.67 -8.63 23.64
CA LEU A 51 -3.53 -10.08 23.74
C LEU A 51 -4.60 -10.80 22.91
N GLY A 52 -4.18 -11.82 22.16
CA GLY A 52 -5.04 -12.59 21.29
C GLY A 52 -5.36 -11.93 19.94
N ALA A 53 -4.83 -10.74 19.65
CA ALA A 53 -5.00 -10.12 18.34
C ALA A 53 -4.41 -11.04 17.26
N PRO A 54 -5.17 -11.32 16.17
CA PRO A 54 -4.75 -12.29 15.16
C PRO A 54 -3.60 -11.73 14.33
N LEU A 55 -2.65 -12.62 14.00
CA LEU A 55 -1.48 -12.33 13.19
C LEU A 55 -1.45 -13.25 11.97
N ILE A 56 -0.87 -12.73 10.89
CA ILE A 56 -0.41 -13.55 9.75
C ILE A 56 1.11 -13.50 9.75
N ALA A 57 1.74 -14.59 10.17
CA ALA A 57 3.17 -14.68 10.41
C ALA A 57 3.92 -15.36 9.25
N PHE A 58 5.12 -14.87 8.98
CA PHE A 58 6.05 -15.35 7.96
C PHE A 58 7.40 -15.65 8.60
N ASN A 59 7.93 -16.83 8.32
CA ASN A 59 9.23 -17.30 8.77
C ASN A 59 9.82 -18.26 7.72
N THR A 60 10.98 -18.84 8.01
CA THR A 60 11.65 -19.80 7.11
C THR A 60 10.77 -20.97 6.62
N ALA A 61 9.80 -21.45 7.40
CA ALA A 61 8.97 -22.59 7.04
C ALA A 61 7.89 -22.27 6.00
N ASN A 62 7.52 -21.00 5.87
CA ASN A 62 6.51 -20.51 4.92
C ASN A 62 7.01 -19.30 4.12
N ALA A 63 8.34 -19.15 3.99
CA ALA A 63 8.95 -18.19 3.09
C ALA A 63 8.44 -18.40 1.66
N ASP A 64 8.42 -17.34 0.85
CA ASP A 64 7.89 -17.34 -0.52
C ASP A 64 6.39 -17.73 -0.67
N SER A 65 5.65 -17.97 0.42
CA SER A 65 4.23 -18.36 0.35
C SER A 65 3.26 -17.20 0.03
N GLY A 66 3.76 -15.98 0.03
CA GLY A 66 3.00 -14.75 -0.19
C GLY A 66 3.56 -13.59 0.62
N GLY A 67 2.74 -12.58 0.87
CA GLY A 67 3.15 -11.42 1.63
C GLY A 67 2.15 -10.26 1.50
N LEU A 68 2.61 -9.06 1.84
CA LEU A 68 1.85 -7.83 1.68
C LEU A 68 1.76 -7.43 0.21
N THR A 69 0.54 -7.22 -0.25
CA THR A 69 0.21 -6.81 -1.61
C THR A 69 -0.68 -5.58 -1.60
N LEU A 70 -0.64 -4.84 -2.71
CA LEU A 70 -1.43 -3.67 -3.01
C LEU A 70 -2.30 -3.94 -4.23
N THR A 71 -3.62 -3.77 -4.11
CA THR A 71 -4.56 -4.14 -5.20
C THR A 71 -4.57 -3.19 -6.39
N GLY A 72 -4.08 -1.96 -6.20
CA GLY A 72 -4.02 -0.90 -7.20
C GLY A 72 -2.85 0.03 -6.91
N PRO A 73 -2.41 0.88 -7.86
CA PRO A 73 -1.37 1.86 -7.56
C PRO A 73 -1.79 2.79 -6.41
N GLY A 74 -0.88 3.03 -5.47
CA GLY A 74 -1.19 3.74 -4.23
C GLY A 74 0.04 4.36 -3.58
N LYS A 75 -0.18 5.32 -2.67
CA LYS A 75 0.87 5.88 -1.84
C LYS A 75 0.82 5.21 -0.47
N LEU A 76 1.82 4.40 -0.19
CA LEU A 76 2.01 3.82 1.13
C LEU A 76 2.67 4.84 2.05
N THR A 77 2.17 4.93 3.27
CA THR A 77 2.78 5.63 4.39
C THR A 77 3.18 4.60 5.45
N PHE A 78 4.46 4.59 5.77
CA PHE A 78 5.05 3.81 6.85
C PHE A 78 5.25 4.74 8.04
N GLU A 79 4.88 4.28 9.23
CA GLU A 79 5.08 4.98 10.51
C GLU A 79 5.81 4.05 11.46
N PHE A 80 6.99 4.43 11.93
CA PHE A 80 7.75 3.65 12.91
C PHE A 80 7.08 3.75 14.28
N LEU A 81 6.67 2.63 14.86
CA LEU A 81 5.92 2.61 16.12
C LEU A 81 6.82 2.38 17.34
N GLY A 82 7.95 1.70 17.15
CA GLY A 82 8.89 1.38 18.22
C GLY A 82 9.64 0.07 17.96
N SER A 83 10.42 -0.33 18.97
CA SER A 83 11.26 -1.55 18.96
C SER A 83 11.64 -1.93 20.38
N GLU A 84 11.76 -3.23 20.67
CA GLU A 84 12.41 -3.76 21.88
C GLU A 84 13.71 -4.55 21.59
N ALA A 85 14.27 -4.44 20.40
CA ALA A 85 15.47 -5.21 20.07
C ALA A 85 16.78 -4.67 20.69
N SER A 86 17.66 -5.59 21.07
CA SER A 86 19.08 -5.29 21.35
C SER A 86 19.93 -5.18 20.08
N PHE A 87 19.49 -5.77 18.97
CA PHE A 87 20.14 -5.60 17.67
C PHE A 87 19.61 -4.39 16.92
N THR A 88 20.43 -3.87 16.00
CA THR A 88 19.97 -2.88 15.03
C THR A 88 19.16 -3.55 13.94
N ASN A 89 17.89 -3.20 13.85
CA ASN A 89 16.91 -3.64 12.87
C ASN A 89 16.55 -2.48 11.94
N THR A 90 16.42 -2.77 10.64
CA THR A 90 16.09 -1.77 9.63
C THR A 90 15.00 -2.27 8.71
N LEU A 91 14.12 -1.35 8.30
CA LEU A 91 13.16 -1.57 7.22
C LEU A 91 13.63 -0.82 5.97
N GLN A 92 13.75 -1.55 4.88
CA GLN A 92 14.01 -1.02 3.55
C GLN A 92 12.79 -1.23 2.67
N VAL A 93 12.44 -0.24 1.85
CA VAL A 93 11.33 -0.30 0.90
C VAL A 93 11.81 0.20 -0.44
N ALA A 94 11.48 -0.52 -1.52
CA ALA A 94 11.95 -0.24 -2.87
C ALA A 94 13.49 -0.05 -2.96
N GLY A 95 14.24 -0.88 -2.22
CA GLY A 95 15.71 -0.88 -2.18
C GLY A 95 16.36 0.24 -1.37
N GLY A 96 15.60 1.07 -0.63
CA GLY A 96 16.14 2.12 0.25
C GLY A 96 15.73 1.94 1.71
N GLU A 97 16.67 2.15 2.64
CA GLU A 97 16.36 2.20 4.07
C GLU A 97 15.43 3.37 4.37
N ILE A 98 14.30 3.08 5.01
CA ILE A 98 13.35 4.10 5.47
C ILE A 98 13.37 4.27 6.98
N PHE A 99 13.66 3.21 7.75
CA PHE A 99 13.74 3.23 9.20
C PHE A 99 14.84 2.31 9.73
N SER A 100 15.39 2.69 10.88
CA SER A 100 16.35 1.93 11.68
C SER A 100 16.09 2.19 13.17
N ASN A 101 15.99 1.16 14.01
CA ASN A 101 15.76 1.35 15.45
C ASN A 101 16.97 1.97 16.18
N ALA A 102 18.15 2.02 15.55
CA ALA A 102 19.33 2.68 16.09
C ALA A 102 19.25 4.23 16.02
N GLY A 103 18.36 4.79 15.19
CA GLY A 103 18.30 6.25 14.98
C GLY A 103 16.93 6.83 14.65
N THR A 104 15.93 6.00 14.38
CA THR A 104 14.56 6.45 14.07
C THR A 104 13.76 6.55 15.36
N LEU A 105 13.10 7.69 15.57
CA LEU A 105 12.20 7.89 16.70
C LEU A 105 10.79 7.38 16.36
N ALA A 106 10.10 6.83 17.36
CA ALA A 106 8.69 6.46 17.22
C ALA A 106 7.84 7.66 16.75
N GLY A 107 6.91 7.42 15.83
CA GLY A 107 6.11 8.43 15.14
C GLY A 107 6.77 9.01 13.88
N ALA A 108 8.02 8.64 13.55
CA ALA A 108 8.63 9.00 12.27
C ALA A 108 7.85 8.37 11.11
N THR A 109 7.70 9.11 10.01
CA THR A 109 6.94 8.65 8.84
C THR A 109 7.76 8.73 7.56
N SER A 110 7.50 7.80 6.64
CA SER A 110 8.01 7.80 5.27
C SER A 110 6.88 7.44 4.30
N SER A 111 6.87 8.05 3.12
CA SER A 111 5.83 7.79 2.11
C SER A 111 6.44 7.48 0.76
N ILE A 112 5.90 6.46 0.08
CA ILE A 112 6.34 6.04 -1.25
C ILE A 112 5.14 5.65 -2.11
N ALA A 113 5.16 6.09 -3.37
CA ALA A 113 4.19 5.67 -4.36
C ALA A 113 4.65 4.36 -4.98
N LEU A 114 3.78 3.34 -4.95
CA LEU A 114 4.07 2.01 -5.50
C LEU A 114 3.01 1.60 -6.53
N PRO A 115 3.39 0.78 -7.52
CA PRO A 115 2.43 0.12 -8.40
C PRO A 115 1.60 -0.91 -7.62
N ALA A 116 0.56 -1.44 -8.26
CA ALA A 116 -0.13 -2.62 -7.76
C ALA A 116 0.80 -3.84 -7.73
N GLY A 117 0.58 -4.76 -6.80
CA GLY A 117 1.36 -5.99 -6.65
C GLY A 117 1.99 -6.14 -5.27
N LEU A 118 2.98 -7.01 -5.17
CA LEU A 118 3.74 -7.25 -3.95
C LEU A 118 4.51 -5.98 -3.54
N VAL A 119 4.43 -5.61 -2.26
CA VAL A 119 5.19 -4.47 -1.73
C VAL A 119 6.64 -4.91 -1.55
N ASP A 120 7.55 -4.31 -2.31
CA ASP A 120 8.99 -4.59 -2.20
C ASP A 120 9.55 -3.98 -0.90
N PHE A 121 9.64 -4.81 0.13
CA PHE A 121 10.31 -4.45 1.38
C PHE A 121 11.23 -5.56 1.87
N LEU A 122 12.27 -5.13 2.60
CA LEU A 122 13.26 -5.98 3.23
C LEU A 122 13.46 -5.54 4.67
N LEU A 123 13.35 -6.49 5.59
CA LEU A 123 13.77 -6.33 6.98
C LEU A 123 15.16 -6.92 7.13
N THR A 124 16.05 -6.20 7.81
CA THR A 124 17.40 -6.71 8.10
C THR A 124 17.77 -6.45 9.54
N THR A 125 18.61 -7.31 10.09
CA THR A 125 19.16 -7.18 11.44
C THR A 125 20.68 -7.26 11.42
N THR A 126 21.33 -6.56 12.35
CA THR A 126 22.75 -6.76 12.68
C THR A 126 23.00 -8.00 13.54
N GLY A 127 21.94 -8.56 14.12
CA GLY A 127 21.97 -9.85 14.79
C GLY A 127 22.28 -11.01 13.84
N ASN A 128 22.61 -12.17 14.40
CA ASN A 128 22.72 -13.43 13.66
C ASN A 128 23.65 -13.41 12.43
N GLY A 129 24.69 -12.55 12.46
CA GLY A 129 25.66 -12.44 11.36
C GLY A 129 25.20 -11.61 10.15
N GLY A 130 24.13 -10.81 10.29
CA GLY A 130 23.56 -10.05 9.19
C GLY A 130 22.54 -10.87 8.42
N ALA A 131 21.33 -10.97 8.97
CA ALA A 131 20.24 -11.75 8.41
C ALA A 131 19.15 -10.85 7.82
N ASN A 132 18.35 -11.39 6.89
CA ASN A 132 17.28 -10.65 6.25
C ASN A 132 15.98 -11.46 6.06
N ALA A 133 14.87 -10.74 5.96
CA ALA A 133 13.53 -11.26 5.69
C ALA A 133 12.84 -10.38 4.63
N ALA A 134 12.58 -10.95 3.46
CA ALA A 134 11.96 -10.24 2.34
C ALA A 134 10.47 -10.55 2.22
N ASN A 135 9.66 -9.54 1.93
CA ASN A 135 8.24 -9.75 1.62
C ASN A 135 8.08 -10.57 0.33
N GLY A 136 7.35 -11.69 0.39
CA GLY A 136 7.21 -12.62 -0.74
C GLY A 136 8.53 -13.17 -1.29
N GLY A 137 9.56 -13.18 -0.45
CA GLY A 137 10.89 -13.67 -0.77
C GLY A 137 11.46 -14.55 0.35
N PRO A 138 12.77 -14.84 0.30
CA PRO A 138 13.44 -15.65 1.30
C PRO A 138 13.48 -14.95 2.66
N ILE A 139 13.45 -15.78 3.71
CA ILE A 139 13.61 -15.36 5.11
C ILE A 139 14.74 -16.19 5.72
N THR A 140 15.70 -15.53 6.37
CA THR A 140 16.82 -16.18 7.04
C THR A 140 16.42 -16.64 8.44
N SER A 141 16.78 -17.86 8.85
CA SER A 141 16.55 -18.32 10.23
C SER A 141 17.45 -17.54 11.21
N PRO A 142 16.96 -17.09 12.39
CA PRO A 142 15.66 -17.39 13.01
C PRO A 142 14.56 -16.33 12.77
N LEU A 143 14.76 -15.41 11.84
CA LEU A 143 13.89 -14.24 11.65
C LEU A 143 12.44 -14.62 11.34
N ALA A 144 11.54 -13.75 11.81
CA ALA A 144 10.14 -13.78 11.45
C ALA A 144 9.57 -12.36 11.31
N PHE A 145 8.49 -12.22 10.56
CA PHE A 145 7.67 -11.01 10.59
C PHE A 145 6.21 -11.38 10.56
N ALA A 146 5.34 -10.49 11.03
CA ALA A 146 3.91 -10.72 11.03
C ALA A 146 3.14 -9.47 10.66
N PHE A 147 1.92 -9.66 10.17
CA PHE A 147 0.98 -8.59 9.95
C PHE A 147 -0.22 -8.72 10.88
N ALA A 148 -0.57 -7.61 11.53
CA ALA A 148 -1.85 -7.45 12.22
C ALA A 148 -2.72 -6.47 11.41
N ALA A 149 -3.85 -6.95 10.88
CA ALA A 149 -4.76 -6.10 10.13
C ALA A 149 -5.51 -5.13 11.06
N ILE A 150 -5.54 -3.84 10.70
CA ILE A 150 -6.35 -2.82 11.40
C ILE A 150 -7.59 -2.47 10.57
N SER A 151 -7.41 -2.34 9.25
CA SER A 151 -8.46 -2.13 8.25
C SER A 151 -7.96 -2.59 6.88
N ASP A 152 -8.81 -2.52 5.84
CA ASP A 152 -8.40 -2.79 4.45
C ASP A 152 -7.35 -1.78 3.92
N THR A 153 -7.10 -0.70 4.65
CA THR A 153 -6.15 0.35 4.26
C THR A 153 -5.02 0.55 5.25
N SER A 154 -4.99 -0.20 6.35
CA SER A 154 -3.98 -0.06 7.40
C SER A 154 -3.72 -1.39 8.09
N LEU A 155 -2.44 -1.67 8.35
CA LEU A 155 -2.00 -2.81 9.12
C LEU A 155 -0.75 -2.46 9.91
N ILE A 156 -0.34 -3.36 10.80
CA ILE A 156 0.90 -3.27 11.54
C ILE A 156 1.82 -4.40 11.07
N LEU A 157 2.99 -4.03 10.61
CA LEU A 157 4.12 -4.92 10.36
C LEU A 157 4.92 -5.03 11.65
N LEU A 158 5.08 -6.27 12.10
CA LEU A 158 5.86 -6.66 13.26
C LEU A 158 7.04 -7.51 12.78
N PHE A 159 8.19 -7.39 13.41
CA PHE A 159 9.39 -8.13 13.05
C PHE A 159 10.06 -8.66 14.31
N ASP A 160 10.67 -9.83 14.14
CA ASP A 160 11.44 -10.55 15.13
C ASP A 160 12.80 -10.87 14.52
N ASP A 161 13.85 -10.46 15.23
CA ASP A 161 15.23 -10.62 14.78
C ASP A 161 15.89 -11.93 15.26
N GLY A 162 15.13 -12.76 15.98
CA GLY A 162 15.53 -14.07 16.46
C GLY A 162 16.57 -14.02 17.59
N GLY A 163 16.64 -12.91 18.32
CA GLY A 163 17.47 -12.77 19.52
C GLY A 163 17.09 -13.80 20.59
N PHE A 164 18.06 -14.55 21.12
CA PHE A 164 17.95 -15.43 22.30
C PHE A 164 16.72 -16.36 22.42
N GLY A 165 16.04 -16.70 21.31
CA GLY A 165 14.83 -17.52 21.33
C GLY A 165 13.56 -16.74 21.66
N ASP A 166 13.65 -15.41 21.66
CA ASP A 166 12.51 -14.51 21.61
C ASP A 166 11.76 -14.69 20.30
N LYS A 167 10.44 -14.68 20.39
CA LYS A 167 9.49 -14.94 19.29
C LYS A 167 8.22 -14.10 19.41
N ASP A 168 8.30 -13.00 20.13
CA ASP A 168 7.15 -12.18 20.48
C ASP A 168 6.83 -11.09 19.43
N LEU A 169 7.68 -10.93 18.41
CA LEU A 169 7.50 -10.01 17.28
C LEU A 169 7.46 -8.52 17.68
N ASP A 170 8.18 -8.12 18.73
CA ASP A 170 8.24 -6.72 19.16
C ASP A 170 9.61 -6.04 18.98
N ASP A 171 10.56 -6.74 18.37
CA ASP A 171 11.89 -6.22 18.03
C ASP A 171 11.84 -5.00 17.11
N PHE A 172 10.81 -4.90 16.24
CA PHE A 172 10.60 -3.75 15.36
C PHE A 172 9.15 -3.69 14.84
N ALA A 173 8.46 -2.56 15.08
CA ALA A 173 7.06 -2.38 14.69
C ALA A 173 6.85 -1.15 13.78
N VAL A 174 6.07 -1.33 12.71
CA VAL A 174 5.74 -0.28 11.72
C VAL A 174 4.28 -0.35 11.35
N ARG A 175 3.55 0.78 11.40
CA ARG A 175 2.24 0.87 10.77
C ARG A 175 2.41 1.14 9.28
N VAL A 176 1.73 0.34 8.46
CA VAL A 176 1.65 0.54 7.01
C VAL A 176 0.23 0.94 6.67
N SER A 177 0.08 2.08 6.01
CA SER A 177 -1.22 2.57 5.55
C SER A 177 -1.18 2.97 4.08
N VAL A 178 -2.29 2.80 3.36
CA VAL A 178 -2.40 3.23 1.96
C VAL A 178 -3.33 4.43 1.85
N SER A 179 -2.88 5.42 1.08
CA SER A 179 -3.72 6.48 0.54
C SER A 179 -3.77 6.35 -0.99
N GLN A 180 -4.93 6.60 -1.58
CA GLN A 180 -5.04 6.61 -3.04
C GLN A 180 -4.17 7.72 -3.62
N VAL A 181 -3.49 7.43 -4.73
CA VAL A 181 -2.93 8.48 -5.57
C VAL A 181 -4.08 9.03 -6.42
N PRO A 182 -4.45 10.31 -6.30
CA PRO A 182 -5.49 10.88 -7.16
C PRO A 182 -5.12 10.63 -8.62
N LEU A 183 -6.03 10.03 -9.39
CA LEU A 183 -5.83 9.89 -10.82
C LEU A 183 -5.61 11.30 -11.40
N PRO A 184 -4.57 11.51 -12.24
CA PRO A 184 -4.30 12.82 -12.79
C PRO A 184 -5.55 13.36 -13.48
N ALA A 185 -6.01 14.55 -13.06
CA ALA A 185 -7.07 15.28 -13.75
C ALA A 185 -6.78 15.45 -15.25
N ALA A 186 -5.51 15.31 -15.65
CA ALA A 186 -5.06 15.23 -17.03
C ALA A 186 -5.81 14.19 -17.88
N VAL A 187 -6.24 13.04 -17.35
CA VAL A 187 -7.03 12.07 -18.13
C VAL A 187 -8.40 12.66 -18.49
N TRP A 188 -9.04 13.33 -17.54
CA TRP A 188 -10.31 14.02 -17.76
C TRP A 188 -10.17 15.23 -18.66
N LEU A 189 -9.08 16.00 -18.50
CA LEU A 189 -8.77 17.14 -19.37
C LEU A 189 -8.43 16.70 -20.80
N MET A 190 -7.73 15.57 -20.97
CA MET A 190 -7.43 15.00 -22.29
C MET A 190 -8.72 14.52 -22.97
N LEU A 191 -9.59 13.82 -22.23
CA LEU A 191 -10.89 13.39 -22.75
C LEU A 191 -11.77 14.60 -23.12
N SER A 192 -11.84 15.62 -22.28
CA SER A 192 -12.63 16.82 -22.58
C SER A 192 -12.05 17.61 -23.77
N ALA A 193 -10.73 17.70 -23.88
CA ALA A 193 -10.05 18.32 -25.01
C ALA A 193 -10.31 17.55 -26.33
N LEU A 194 -10.25 16.22 -26.32
CA LEU A 194 -10.55 15.39 -27.49
C LEU A 194 -12.02 15.56 -27.94
N LEU A 195 -12.96 15.53 -26.99
CA LEU A 195 -14.38 15.75 -27.28
C LEU A 195 -14.64 17.17 -27.81
N GLY A 196 -13.97 18.17 -27.26
CA GLY A 196 -13.99 19.55 -27.75
C GLY A 196 -13.49 19.65 -29.19
N LEU A 197 -12.35 19.02 -29.50
CA LEU A 197 -11.73 19.07 -30.83
C LEU A 197 -12.58 18.37 -31.90
N VAL A 198 -13.17 17.21 -31.59
CA VAL A 198 -14.07 16.49 -32.52
C VAL A 198 -15.33 17.31 -32.80
N SER A 199 -15.89 17.96 -31.77
CA SER A 199 -17.08 18.82 -31.92
C SER A 199 -16.78 20.02 -32.81
N PHE A 200 -15.64 20.70 -32.58
CA PHE A 200 -15.21 21.83 -33.40
C PHE A 200 -14.95 21.43 -34.87
N SER A 201 -14.35 20.25 -35.07
CA SER A 201 -14.05 19.73 -36.40
C SER A 201 -15.30 19.40 -37.22
N ARG A 202 -16.39 18.98 -36.57
CA ARG A 202 -17.68 18.73 -37.24
C ARG A 202 -18.40 20.00 -37.65
N ILE A 203 -18.37 21.04 -36.81
CA ILE A 203 -18.99 22.34 -37.13
C ILE A 203 -18.39 22.92 -38.41
N ARG A 204 -17.05 22.94 -38.53
CA ARG A 204 -16.38 23.45 -39.74
C ARG A 204 -16.73 22.71 -41.03
N ARG A 205 -17.02 21.41 -40.97
CA ARG A 205 -17.33 20.60 -42.16
C ARG A 205 -18.74 20.84 -42.68
N ASN A 206 -19.68 21.19 -41.79
CA ASN A 206 -21.05 21.50 -42.18
C ASN A 206 -21.17 22.89 -42.84
N GLU A 207 -20.31 23.84 -42.48
CA GLU A 207 -20.27 25.18 -43.11
C GLU A 207 -19.64 25.16 -44.52
N ALA A 208 -18.76 24.20 -44.80
CA ALA A 208 -18.10 24.06 -46.10
C ALA A 208 -18.96 23.34 -47.16
N GLY A 209 -20.11 22.78 -46.80
CA GLY A 209 -21.00 22.02 -47.70
C GLY A 209 -22.15 22.82 -48.33
N THR A 210 -22.25 24.13 -48.06
CA THR A 210 -23.35 25.01 -48.52
C THR A 210 -22.91 26.08 -49.52
N ALA A 211 -21.84 25.83 -50.28
CA ALA A 211 -21.41 26.69 -51.39
C ALA A 211 -21.72 26.03 -52.75
#